data_AF-A0A380P109-F1
#
_entry.id   AF-A0A380P109-F1
#
_cell.length_a   1.000
_cell.length_b   1.000
_cell.length_c   1.000
_cell.angle_alpha   90.00
_cell.angle_beta   90.00
_cell.angle_gamma   90.00
#
_symmetry.space_group_name_H-M   'P 1'
#
loop_
_entity.id
_entity.type
_entity.pdbx_description
1 polymer ?
#
loop_
_entity_poly.entity_id
_entity_poly.type
_entity_poly.pdbx_seq_one_letter_code
_entity_poly.pdbx_strand_id
1 'polypeptide(L)'
;MDAQSINELAEMGVQYVNIGGRSGTNFAQIEDRRNREAPEQYSFLYDWGQTTAESLLEAQNATDAINVFATGGIQSPLDILKAQIMGAQAVGIAGHFLHTLLTTDVDGLIDEITRWQSS
;
A
#
# COMPACT_ATOMS: atom_id res chain seq x y z
N MET A 1 3.15 8.67 1.27
CA MET A 1 3.47 9.73 0.31
C MET A 1 2.80 11.00 0.81
N ASP A 2 3.57 12.07 1.00
CA ASP A 2 3.04 13.36 1.48
C ASP A 2 2.43 14.20 0.34
N ALA A 3 1.70 15.25 0.71
CA ALA A 3 1.07 16.17 -0.24
C ALA A 3 2.09 16.87 -1.17
N GLN A 4 3.28 17.19 -0.65
CA GLN A 4 4.33 17.83 -1.44
C GLN A 4 4.75 16.96 -2.63
N SER A 5 5.06 15.69 -2.37
CA SER A 5 5.44 14.73 -3.42
C SER A 5 4.36 14.56 -4.48
N ILE A 6 3.09 14.55 -4.06
CA ILE A 6 1.93 14.45 -4.97
C ILE A 6 1.84 15.67 -5.89
N ASN A 7 2.00 16.87 -5.34
CA ASN A 7 1.95 18.11 -6.11
C ASN A 7 3.12 18.22 -7.10
N GLU A 8 4.34 17.90 -6.66
CA GLU A 8 5.52 17.89 -7.54
C GLU A 8 5.32 16.93 -8.73
N LEU A 9 4.78 15.73 -8.50
CA LEU A 9 4.47 14.78 -9.56
C LEU A 9 3.39 15.30 -10.52
N ALA A 10 2.34 15.94 -9.99
CA ALA A 10 1.29 16.53 -10.81
C ALA A 10 1.82 17.66 -11.71
N GLU A 11 2.72 18.50 -11.21
CA GLU A 11 3.39 19.55 -12.00
C GLU A 11 4.23 18.98 -13.14
N MET A 12 4.79 17.78 -12.96
CA MET A 12 5.50 17.04 -14.02
C MET A 12 4.56 16.37 -15.03
N GLY A 13 3.24 16.50 -14.86
CA GLY A 13 2.23 15.89 -15.73
C GLY A 13 1.91 14.43 -15.42
N VAL A 14 2.33 13.92 -14.26
CA VAL A 14 1.91 12.59 -13.80
C VAL A 14 0.41 12.60 -13.53
N GLN A 15 -0.30 11.61 -14.04
CA GLN A 15 -1.76 11.52 -13.93
C GLN A 15 -2.23 10.55 -12.85
N TYR A 16 -1.37 9.65 -12.38
CA TYR A 16 -1.69 8.60 -11.42
C TYR A 16 -0.53 8.39 -10.45
N VAL A 17 -0.85 8.28 -9.17
CA VAL A 17 0.11 7.88 -8.11
C VAL A 17 -0.43 6.73 -7.31
N ASN A 18 0.49 5.89 -6.83
CA ASN A 18 0.21 4.90 -5.80
C ASN A 18 0.95 5.31 -4.52
N ILE A 19 0.21 5.61 -3.46
CA ILE A 19 0.77 6.18 -2.23
C ILE A 19 1.60 5.21 -1.37
N GLY A 20 1.42 3.89 -1.56
CA GLY A 20 2.28 2.84 -0.99
C GLY A 20 2.63 2.97 0.50
N GLY A 21 1.64 3.02 1.39
CA GLY A 21 1.89 3.23 2.83
C GLY A 21 2.58 2.04 3.52
N ARG A 22 3.25 2.29 4.65
CA ARG A 22 4.08 1.27 5.36
C ARG A 22 3.31 0.17 6.09
N SER A 23 1.97 0.20 6.08
CA SER A 23 1.10 -0.65 6.92
C SER A 23 1.09 -2.15 6.56
N GLY A 24 1.91 -2.60 5.61
CA GLY A 24 1.96 -3.99 5.15
C GLY A 24 3.39 -4.50 4.96
N THR A 25 3.73 -4.88 3.72
CA THR A 25 5.08 -5.35 3.37
C THR A 25 6.12 -4.26 3.66
N ASN A 26 7.03 -4.53 4.60
CA ASN A 26 8.05 -3.59 5.03
C ASN A 26 9.37 -3.84 4.28
N PHE A 27 9.65 -3.02 3.27
CA PHE A 27 10.88 -3.16 2.48
C PHE A 27 12.15 -2.84 3.26
N ALA A 28 12.12 -1.92 4.22
CA ALA A 28 13.27 -1.65 5.08
C ALA A 28 13.67 -2.93 5.85
N GLN A 29 12.68 -3.64 6.40
CA GLN A 29 12.91 -4.92 7.06
C GLN A 29 13.36 -6.04 6.10
N ILE A 30 12.80 -6.09 4.89
CA ILE A 30 13.20 -7.09 3.88
C ILE A 30 14.65 -6.89 3.47
N GLU A 31 15.07 -5.66 3.17
CA GLU A 31 16.44 -5.37 2.75
C GLU A 31 17.43 -5.54 3.90
N ASP A 32 17.07 -5.15 5.14
CA ASP A 32 17.93 -5.39 6.31
C ASP A 32 18.16 -6.89 6.55
N ARG A 33 17.12 -7.72 6.40
CA ARG A 33 17.24 -9.19 6.48
C ARG A 33 18.05 -9.81 5.34
N ARG A 34 18.17 -9.14 4.18
CA ARG A 34 19.04 -9.62 3.08
C ARG A 34 20.51 -9.43 3.41
N ASN A 35 20.86 -8.49 4.29
CA ASN A 35 22.21 -8.34 4.81
C ASN A 35 22.53 -9.46 5.81
N ARG A 36 23.11 -10.56 5.30
CA ARG A 36 23.46 -11.73 6.13
C ARG A 36 24.66 -11.48 7.05
N GLU A 37 25.46 -10.45 6.78
CA GLU A 37 26.69 -10.15 7.51
C GLU A 37 26.44 -9.29 8.75
N ALA A 38 25.42 -8.43 8.70
CA ALA A 38 25.00 -7.56 9.80
C ALA A 38 23.48 -7.48 9.89
N PRO A 39 22.81 -8.54 10.40
CA PRO A 39 21.36 -8.53 10.55
C PRO A 39 20.92 -7.45 11.54
N GLU A 40 19.79 -6.81 11.24
CA GLU A 40 19.13 -5.80 12.09
C GLU A 40 19.91 -4.49 12.28
N GLN A 41 20.97 -4.27 11.49
CA GLN A 41 21.77 -3.05 11.49
C GLN A 41 20.91 -1.81 11.23
N TYR A 42 19.85 -1.94 10.45
CA TYR A 42 18.97 -0.85 10.04
C TYR A 42 17.58 -0.94 10.67
N SER A 43 17.44 -1.67 11.78
CA SER A 43 16.17 -1.83 12.51
C SER A 43 15.49 -0.51 12.90
N PHE A 44 16.27 0.57 13.09
CA PHE A 44 15.75 1.92 13.34
C PHE A 44 14.92 2.51 12.18
N LEU A 45 14.99 1.93 10.98
CA LEU A 45 14.18 2.31 9.81
C LEU A 45 12.90 1.49 9.67
N TYR A 46 12.64 0.50 10.52
CA TYR A 46 11.46 -0.36 10.36
C TYR A 46 10.15 0.42 10.49
N ASP A 47 10.12 1.50 11.27
CA ASP A 47 8.96 2.37 11.38
C ASP A 47 9.01 3.60 10.45
N TRP A 48 9.98 3.65 9.53
CA TRP A 48 10.12 4.77 8.60
C TRP A 48 8.96 4.84 7.60
N GLY A 49 8.47 6.06 7.38
CA GLY A 49 7.42 6.37 6.42
C GLY A 49 6.02 6.46 7.04
N GLN A 50 5.09 6.95 6.24
CA GLN A 50 3.68 7.13 6.61
C GLN A 50 2.91 5.81 6.44
N THR A 51 1.90 5.62 7.28
CA THR A 51 0.85 4.63 7.08
C THR A 51 0.01 4.96 5.85
N THR A 52 -0.72 3.98 5.34
CA THR A 52 -1.62 4.18 4.19
C THR A 52 -2.71 5.22 4.50
N ALA A 53 -3.23 5.23 5.74
CA ALA A 53 -4.22 6.20 6.17
C ALA A 53 -3.64 7.62 6.24
N GLU A 54 -2.44 7.80 6.81
CA GLU A 54 -1.77 9.11 6.84
C GLU A 54 -1.52 9.64 5.43
N SER A 55 -1.03 8.80 4.51
CA SER A 55 -0.81 9.20 3.12
C SER A 55 -2.10 9.55 2.37
N LEU A 56 -3.22 8.89 2.68
CA LEU A 56 -4.52 9.25 2.11
C LEU A 56 -5.06 10.56 2.66
N LEU A 57 -4.82 10.87 3.95
CA LEU A 57 -5.17 12.17 4.52
C LEU A 57 -4.30 13.29 3.93
N GLU A 58 -3.01 13.04 3.73
CA GLU A 58 -2.11 13.96 3.02
C GLU A 58 -2.58 14.22 1.59
N ALA A 59 -2.98 13.17 0.86
CA ALA A 59 -3.50 13.30 -0.50
C ALA A 59 -4.75 14.19 -0.59
N GLN A 60 -5.59 14.26 0.44
CA GLN A 60 -6.74 15.18 0.46
C GLN A 60 -6.34 16.66 0.56
N ASN A 61 -5.12 16.96 0.99
CA ASN A 61 -4.57 18.31 1.02
C ASN A 61 -3.71 18.64 -0.22
N ALA A 62 -3.59 17.69 -1.17
CA ALA A 62 -2.86 17.87 -2.41
C ALA A 62 -3.79 18.33 -3.55
N THR A 63 -3.23 18.52 -4.74
CA THR A 63 -3.98 18.87 -5.95
C THR A 63 -4.92 17.75 -6.41
N ASP A 64 -6.12 18.12 -6.86
CA ASP A 64 -7.08 17.20 -7.50
C ASP A 64 -6.70 16.84 -8.94
N ALA A 65 -5.59 17.36 -9.47
CA ALA A 65 -5.15 17.12 -10.85
C ALA A 65 -4.60 15.71 -11.09
N ILE A 66 -4.38 14.92 -10.04
CA ILE A 66 -3.75 13.61 -10.10
C ILE A 66 -4.60 12.56 -9.40
N ASN A 67 -4.70 11.40 -10.03
CA ASN A 67 -5.49 10.28 -9.55
C ASN A 67 -4.72 9.49 -8.48
N VAL A 68 -5.37 9.15 -7.37
CA VAL A 68 -4.72 8.51 -6.22
C VAL A 68 -5.18 7.08 -6.05
N PHE A 69 -4.22 6.15 -6.07
CA PHE A 69 -4.42 4.74 -5.73
C PHE A 69 -3.79 4.43 -4.37
N ALA A 70 -4.45 3.59 -3.58
CA ALA A 70 -3.98 3.15 -2.28
C ALA A 70 -3.41 1.74 -2.33
N THR A 71 -2.23 1.56 -1.75
CA THR A 71 -1.68 0.23 -1.43
C THR A 71 -0.98 0.29 -0.07
N GLY A 72 -0.65 -0.88 0.47
CA GLY A 72 0.02 -1.02 1.75
C GLY A 72 -0.94 -1.42 2.86
N GLY A 73 -0.78 -2.65 3.37
CA GLY A 73 -1.48 -3.11 4.57
C GLY A 73 -2.98 -3.38 4.43
N ILE A 74 -3.51 -3.51 3.21
CA ILE A 74 -4.92 -3.85 2.97
C ILE A 74 -5.12 -5.35 3.26
N GLN A 75 -5.95 -5.68 4.25
CA GLN A 75 -6.15 -7.06 4.72
C GLN A 75 -7.61 -7.54 4.58
N SER A 76 -8.53 -6.65 4.20
CA SER A 76 -9.95 -6.98 4.11
C SER A 76 -10.72 -6.08 3.12
N PRO A 77 -11.92 -6.51 2.65
CA PRO A 77 -12.83 -5.65 1.90
C PRO A 77 -13.19 -4.34 2.63
N LEU A 78 -13.26 -4.37 3.96
CA LEU A 78 -13.52 -3.17 4.76
C LEU A 78 -12.37 -2.14 4.65
N ASP A 79 -11.12 -2.59 4.54
CA ASP A 79 -9.98 -1.70 4.36
C ASP A 79 -9.98 -1.06 2.95
N ILE A 80 -10.44 -1.80 1.94
CA ILE A 80 -10.71 -1.25 0.60
C ILE A 80 -11.74 -0.12 0.70
N LEU A 81 -12.87 -0.38 1.36
CA LEU A 81 -13.93 0.62 1.52
C LEU A 81 -13.44 1.87 2.25
N LYS A 82 -12.69 1.70 3.35
CA LYS A 82 -12.07 2.83 4.08
C LYS A 82 -11.15 3.64 3.17
N ALA A 83 -10.27 2.99 2.42
CA ALA A 83 -9.36 3.69 1.51
C ALA A 83 -10.12 4.47 0.42
N GLN A 84 -11.18 3.89 -0.14
CA GLN A 84 -12.04 4.56 -1.11
C GLN A 84 -12.78 5.76 -0.52
N ILE A 85 -13.35 5.63 0.69
CA ILE A 85 -13.98 6.75 1.42
C ILE A 85 -12.96 7.88 1.64
N MET A 86 -11.69 7.54 1.85
CA MET A 86 -10.61 8.51 2.04
C MET A 86 -10.05 9.09 0.73
N GLY A 87 -10.66 8.80 -0.42
CA GLY A 87 -10.33 9.41 -1.71
C GLY A 87 -9.55 8.52 -2.69
N ALA A 88 -9.25 7.26 -2.34
CA ALA A 88 -8.58 6.35 -3.27
C ALA A 88 -9.53 5.93 -4.42
N GLN A 89 -9.08 6.07 -5.66
CA GLN A 89 -9.84 5.64 -6.84
C GLN A 89 -9.67 4.15 -7.16
N ALA A 90 -8.56 3.57 -6.72
CA ALA A 90 -8.33 2.13 -6.76
C ALA A 90 -7.50 1.71 -5.56
N VAL A 91 -7.65 0.45 -5.15
CA VAL A 91 -6.93 -0.13 -4.02
C VAL A 91 -6.23 -1.41 -4.48
N GLY A 92 -4.92 -1.49 -4.27
CA GLY A 92 -4.11 -2.65 -4.62
C GLY A 92 -3.71 -3.47 -3.39
N ILE A 93 -3.70 -4.79 -3.55
CA ILE A 93 -3.44 -5.76 -2.50
C ILE A 93 -2.38 -6.75 -2.99
N ALA A 94 -1.37 -7.00 -2.17
CA ALA A 94 -0.28 -7.93 -2.51
C ALA A 94 -0.10 -9.00 -1.42
N GLY A 95 0.30 -8.59 -0.20
CA GLY A 95 0.67 -9.52 0.87
C GLY A 95 -0.41 -10.54 1.22
N HIS A 96 -1.68 -10.11 1.30
CA HIS A 96 -2.81 -10.99 1.59
C HIS A 96 -2.99 -12.08 0.52
N PHE A 97 -3.12 -11.70 -0.75
CA PHE A 97 -3.30 -12.65 -1.85
C PHE A 97 -2.08 -13.54 -2.09
N LEU A 98 -0.86 -13.01 -1.93
CA LEU A 98 0.34 -13.83 -1.98
C LEU A 98 0.36 -14.87 -0.84
N HIS A 99 -0.03 -14.48 0.38
CA HIS A 99 -0.13 -15.41 1.51
C HIS A 99 -1.17 -16.50 1.27
N THR A 100 -2.35 -16.14 0.74
CA THR A 100 -3.38 -17.11 0.37
C THR A 100 -2.85 -18.11 -0.66
N LEU A 101 -2.21 -17.64 -1.74
CA LEU A 101 -1.63 -18.52 -2.77
C LEU A 101 -0.59 -19.49 -2.21
N LEU A 102 0.25 -19.04 -1.28
CA LEU A 102 1.32 -19.85 -0.69
C LEU A 102 0.83 -20.85 0.37
N THR A 103 -0.30 -20.57 1.02
CA THR A 103 -0.86 -21.43 2.09
C THR A 103 -2.00 -22.33 1.62
N THR A 104 -2.61 -21.99 0.48
CA THR A 104 -3.62 -22.79 -0.21
C THR A 104 -3.05 -23.23 -1.55
N ASP A 105 -3.58 -22.71 -2.65
CA ASP A 105 -3.14 -22.92 -4.02
C ASP A 105 -3.81 -21.86 -4.94
N VAL A 106 -3.81 -22.09 -6.25
CA VAL A 106 -4.44 -21.20 -7.23
C VAL A 106 -5.96 -21.17 -7.06
N ASP A 107 -6.59 -22.31 -6.80
CA ASP A 107 -8.04 -22.39 -6.63
C ASP A 107 -8.47 -21.66 -5.35
N GLY A 108 -7.74 -21.85 -4.26
CA GLY A 108 -7.95 -21.11 -3.01
C GLY A 108 -7.76 -19.60 -3.15
N LEU A 109 -6.81 -19.15 -3.99
CA LEU A 109 -6.67 -17.72 -4.33
C LEU A 109 -7.88 -17.19 -5.11
N ILE A 110 -8.36 -17.94 -6.09
CA ILE A 110 -9.54 -17.56 -6.89
C ILE A 110 -10.77 -17.44 -6.00
N ASP A 111 -10.99 -18.41 -5.10
CA ASP A 111 -12.08 -18.40 -4.14
C ASP A 111 -12.02 -17.18 -3.23
N GLU A 112 -10.83 -16.83 -2.72
CA GLU A 112 -10.63 -15.68 -1.84
C GLU A 112 -10.91 -14.34 -2.54
N ILE A 113 -10.44 -14.17 -3.79
CA ILE A 113 -10.72 -12.97 -4.59
C ILE A 113 -12.24 -12.86 -4.85
N THR A 114 -12.88 -13.96 -5.23
CA THR A 114 -14.32 -14.00 -5.50
C THR A 114 -15.13 -13.66 -4.24
N ARG A 115 -14.71 -14.19 -3.08
CA ARG A 115 -15.32 -13.89 -1.79
C ARG A 115 -15.28 -12.39 -1.50
N TRP A 116 -14.14 -11.74 -1.72
CA TRP A 116 -14.00 -10.29 -1.52
C TRP A 116 -14.89 -9.46 -2.44
N GLN A 117 -15.12 -9.91 -3.68
CA GLN A 117 -16.02 -9.22 -4.63
C GLN A 117 -17.49 -9.34 -4.27
N SER A 118 -17.87 -10.38 -3.52
CA SER A 118 -19.24 -10.64 -3.08
C SER A 118 -19.59 -10.10 -1.69
N SER A 119 -18.62 -9.50 -0.99
CA SER A 119 -18.74 -8.99 0.39
C SER A 119 -19.23 -7.56 0.45
#